data_AF-A0A6A7AHX5-F1
#
_entry.id   AF-A0A6A7AHX5-F1
#
_cell.length_a   1.000
_cell.length_b   1.000
_cell.length_c   1.000
_cell.angle_alpha   90.00
_cell.angle_beta   90.00
_cell.angle_gamma   90.00
#
_symmetry.space_group_name_H-M   'P 1'
#
loop_
_entity.id
_entity.type
_entity.pdbx_description
1 polymer ?
#
loop_
_entity_poly.entity_id
_entity_poly.type
_entity_poly.pdbx_seq_one_letter_code
_entity_poly.pdbx_strand_id
1 'polypeptide(L)'
;MQIAEFTAQLFRIEMSGIGSLYLDDEDTNKQANTSPEPHFTIGETVLPPFRGAFPTTQAYITPRIAFAQHFASKLDRNDEDDAEHYEDIQAVLSGVQKILPSLFQEDENVPTILCNRDISTSNVLVTPDGDLFSIVDWECCAFLPPSLATQISHFLKGPQHDVLPAFPADASSDVYREALERYEKTRLREFFVEEMARVEPRWGRVFEQTRKMRDVVVAIEHFENDVLVKWAREWVGALVARREPKKSLGAVGTG
;
A
#
# COMPACT_ATOMS: atom_id res chain seq x y z
N MET A 1 13.75 -1.99 17.58
CA MET A 1 12.66 -0.99 17.42
C MET A 1 11.32 -1.69 17.61
N GLN A 2 10.46 -1.25 18.54
CA GLN A 2 9.22 -1.97 18.90
C GLN A 2 8.26 -2.19 17.72
N ILE A 3 8.14 -1.22 16.80
CA ILE A 3 7.28 -1.36 15.61
C ILE A 3 7.78 -2.46 14.64
N ALA A 4 9.09 -2.64 14.49
CA ALA A 4 9.62 -3.75 13.68
C ALA A 4 9.32 -5.10 14.32
N GLU A 5 9.49 -5.21 15.65
CA GLU A 5 9.15 -6.44 16.37
C GLU A 5 7.66 -6.77 16.25
N PHE A 6 6.79 -5.78 16.39
CA PHE A 6 5.35 -5.94 16.18
C PHE A 6 5.03 -6.37 14.74
N THR A 7 5.64 -5.71 13.74
CA THR A 7 5.42 -6.06 12.32
C THR A 7 5.90 -7.49 12.02
N ALA A 8 7.01 -7.92 12.62
CA ALA A 8 7.50 -9.29 12.54
C ALA A 8 6.55 -10.29 13.21
N GLN A 9 5.91 -9.94 14.33
CA GLN A 9 4.89 -10.78 14.95
C GLN A 9 3.68 -10.97 14.03
N LEU A 10 3.18 -9.91 13.40
CA LEU A 10 2.12 -10.03 12.39
C LEU A 10 2.55 -10.89 11.21
N PHE A 11 3.78 -10.72 10.75
CA PHE A 11 4.32 -11.47 9.61
C PHE A 11 4.40 -12.99 9.82
N ARG A 12 4.36 -13.44 11.08
CA ARG A 12 4.37 -14.85 11.47
C ARG A 12 2.97 -15.45 11.57
N ILE A 13 1.93 -14.63 11.52
CA ILE A 13 0.54 -15.08 11.52
C ILE A 13 0.17 -15.41 10.07
N GLU A 14 0.20 -16.70 9.76
CA GLU A 14 -0.12 -17.24 8.44
C GLU A 14 -1.51 -17.87 8.40
N MET A 15 -2.23 -17.65 7.31
CA MET A 15 -3.49 -18.31 6.99
C MET A 15 -3.54 -18.67 5.49
N SER A 16 -4.66 -19.25 5.07
CA SER A 16 -5.01 -19.46 3.68
C SER A 16 -6.04 -18.42 3.23
N GLY A 17 -5.92 -17.94 2.00
CA GLY A 17 -6.88 -17.03 1.38
C GLY A 17 -6.48 -15.55 1.49
N ILE A 18 -6.77 -14.80 0.44
CA ILE A 18 -6.39 -13.38 0.30
C ILE A 18 -7.59 -12.50 0.65
N GLY A 19 -7.41 -11.48 1.48
CA GLY A 19 -8.45 -10.51 1.86
C GLY A 19 -8.72 -10.46 3.36
N SER A 20 -9.85 -9.87 3.75
CA SER A 20 -10.27 -9.78 5.16
C SER A 20 -10.66 -11.15 5.73
N LEU A 21 -10.66 -11.27 7.07
CA LEU A 21 -11.14 -12.45 7.77
C LEU A 21 -12.62 -12.72 7.43
N TYR A 22 -12.90 -13.97 7.06
CA TYR A 22 -14.24 -14.56 7.01
C TYR A 22 -14.37 -15.50 8.19
N LEU A 23 -15.50 -15.40 8.91
CA LEU A 23 -15.93 -16.51 9.74
C LEU A 23 -16.71 -17.42 8.81
N ASP A 24 -16.17 -18.61 8.52
CA ASP A 24 -16.92 -19.69 7.89
C ASP A 24 -17.96 -20.17 8.91
N ASP A 25 -19.10 -19.47 8.99
CA ASP A 25 -20.30 -20.07 9.56
C ASP A 25 -20.90 -20.96 8.47
N GLU A 26 -20.75 -22.29 8.63
CA GLU A 26 -21.44 -23.27 7.77
C GLU A 26 -22.96 -23.06 7.76
N ASP A 27 -23.52 -22.32 8.73
CA ASP A 27 -24.93 -21.97 8.81
C ASP A 27 -25.36 -20.76 7.96
N THR A 28 -24.46 -19.82 7.61
CA THR A 28 -24.80 -18.68 6.73
C THR A 28 -24.97 -19.11 5.27
N ASN A 29 -24.34 -20.21 4.86
CA ASN A 29 -24.41 -20.71 3.49
C ASN A 29 -25.82 -21.26 3.11
N LYS A 30 -26.72 -21.40 4.09
CA LYS A 30 -28.14 -21.74 3.86
C LYS A 30 -29.08 -20.53 3.82
N GLN A 31 -28.62 -19.33 4.21
CA GLN A 31 -29.42 -18.10 4.21
C GLN A 31 -28.84 -16.96 3.36
N ALA A 32 -27.62 -17.08 2.84
CA ALA A 32 -26.95 -16.05 2.05
C ALA A 32 -27.56 -15.78 0.65
N ASN A 33 -28.63 -16.48 0.25
CA ASN A 33 -29.27 -16.26 -1.06
C ASN A 33 -30.41 -15.22 -1.06
N THR A 34 -30.70 -14.51 0.03
CA THR A 34 -31.79 -13.50 0.04
C THR A 34 -31.58 -12.25 0.89
N SER A 35 -30.41 -12.03 1.50
CA SER A 35 -30.13 -10.73 2.14
C SER A 35 -29.08 -9.95 1.36
N PRO A 36 -29.39 -8.74 0.87
CA PRO A 36 -28.35 -7.85 0.36
C PRO A 36 -27.41 -7.54 1.52
N GLU A 37 -26.12 -7.84 1.36
CA GLU A 37 -25.12 -7.43 2.34
C GLU A 37 -25.26 -5.92 2.62
N PRO A 38 -25.06 -5.46 3.86
CA PRO A 38 -25.10 -4.04 4.15
C PRO A 38 -23.95 -3.35 3.40
N HIS A 39 -24.26 -2.76 2.26
CA HIS A 39 -23.41 -1.79 1.60
C HIS A 39 -23.29 -0.59 2.56
N PHE A 40 -22.16 -0.50 3.26
CA PHE A 40 -21.84 0.69 4.04
C PHE A 40 -21.44 1.80 3.06
N THR A 41 -22.35 2.72 2.80
CA THR A 41 -22.09 3.95 2.04
C THR A 41 -21.60 5.03 2.99
N ILE A 42 -20.36 5.49 2.82
CA ILE A 42 -19.91 6.78 3.36
C ILE A 42 -19.99 7.78 2.20
N GLY A 43 -21.14 8.44 2.04
CA GLY A 43 -21.41 9.35 0.91
C GLY A 43 -21.75 8.64 -0.41
N GLU A 44 -21.42 9.26 -1.56
CA GLU A 44 -21.53 8.65 -2.91
C GLU A 44 -20.37 7.68 -3.22
N THR A 45 -19.34 7.67 -2.38
CA THR A 45 -18.21 6.75 -2.51
C THR A 45 -18.55 5.46 -1.78
N VAL A 46 -18.87 4.43 -2.54
CA VAL A 46 -18.74 3.06 -2.03
C VAL A 46 -17.23 2.87 -1.83
N LEU A 47 -16.73 2.99 -0.61
CA LEU A 47 -15.49 2.30 -0.24
C LEU A 47 -15.82 0.83 -0.50
N PRO A 48 -15.37 0.19 -1.58
CA PRO A 48 -15.67 -1.21 -1.75
C PRO A 48 -14.93 -1.84 -0.60
N PRO A 49 -15.62 -2.50 0.34
CA PRO A 49 -14.88 -3.27 1.29
C PRO A 49 -14.37 -4.42 0.41
N PHE A 50 -13.11 -4.34 -0.04
CA PHE A 50 -12.46 -5.37 -0.84
C PHE A 50 -12.23 -6.58 0.08
N ARG A 51 -13.34 -7.12 0.57
CA ARG A 51 -13.41 -8.28 1.44
C ARG A 51 -13.33 -9.45 0.47
N GLY A 52 -12.37 -10.34 0.72
CA GLY A 52 -12.11 -11.51 -0.14
C GLY A 52 -13.17 -12.63 -0.03
N ALA A 53 -12.80 -13.88 0.20
CA ALA A 53 -11.49 -14.43 -0.08
C ALA A 53 -11.23 -14.35 -1.60
N PHE A 54 -10.15 -13.68 -1.99
CA PHE A 54 -9.71 -13.66 -3.39
C PHE A 54 -8.88 -14.91 -3.66
N PRO A 55 -9.15 -15.64 -4.77
CA PRO A 55 -8.42 -16.86 -5.09
C PRO A 55 -6.99 -16.59 -5.55
N THR A 56 -6.71 -15.39 -6.05
CA THR A 56 -5.38 -15.01 -6.54
C THR A 56 -5.10 -13.53 -6.28
N THR A 57 -3.82 -13.15 -6.29
CA THR A 57 -3.43 -11.73 -6.21
C THR A 57 -3.98 -10.89 -7.37
N GLN A 58 -4.13 -11.49 -8.55
CA GLN A 58 -4.75 -10.81 -9.68
C GLN A 58 -6.23 -10.50 -9.38
N ALA A 59 -6.97 -11.47 -8.81
CA ALA A 59 -8.34 -11.26 -8.38
C ALA A 59 -8.46 -10.21 -7.26
N TYR A 60 -7.46 -10.12 -6.37
CA TYR A 60 -7.36 -9.06 -5.36
C TYR A 60 -7.09 -7.66 -5.94
N ILE A 61 -6.35 -7.57 -7.05
CA ILE A 61 -6.01 -6.31 -7.72
C ILE A 61 -7.14 -5.81 -8.63
N THR A 62 -7.86 -6.70 -9.31
CA THR A 62 -8.96 -6.34 -10.23
C THR A 62 -9.97 -5.33 -9.68
N PRO A 63 -10.54 -5.51 -8.46
CA PRO A 63 -11.54 -4.57 -7.97
C PRO A 63 -10.93 -3.19 -7.60
N ARG A 64 -9.62 -3.12 -7.29
CA ARG A 64 -8.89 -1.84 -7.12
C ARG A 64 -8.73 -1.10 -8.43
N ILE A 65 -8.43 -1.83 -9.51
CA ILE A 65 -8.43 -1.25 -10.86
C ILE A 65 -9.81 -0.68 -11.21
N ALA A 66 -10.88 -1.43 -10.91
CA ALA A 66 -12.25 -0.95 -11.15
C ALA A 66 -12.58 0.32 -10.34
N PHE A 67 -12.09 0.43 -9.11
CA PHE A 67 -12.24 1.63 -8.29
C PHE A 67 -11.51 2.83 -8.89
N ALA A 68 -10.26 2.67 -9.32
CA ALA A 68 -9.51 3.71 -10.02
C ALA A 68 -10.20 4.13 -11.34
N GLN A 69 -10.78 3.18 -12.08
CA GLN A 69 -11.59 3.48 -13.28
C GLN A 69 -12.84 4.29 -12.94
N HIS A 70 -13.51 3.96 -11.83
CA HIS A 70 -14.67 4.71 -11.37
C HIS A 70 -14.30 6.15 -11.03
N PHE A 71 -13.21 6.37 -10.27
CA PHE A 71 -12.69 7.71 -10.00
C PHE A 71 -12.42 8.48 -11.29
N ALA A 72 -11.65 7.89 -12.22
CA ALA A 72 -11.33 8.53 -13.49
C ALA A 72 -12.58 8.88 -14.31
N SER A 73 -13.67 8.11 -14.19
CA SER A 73 -14.93 8.41 -14.88
C SER A 73 -15.64 9.67 -14.38
N LYS A 74 -15.24 10.20 -13.21
CA LYS A 74 -15.83 11.38 -12.57
C LYS A 74 -15.09 12.68 -12.88
N LEU A 75 -13.89 12.61 -13.47
CA LEU A 75 -13.09 13.78 -13.86
C LEU A 75 -13.78 14.58 -14.99
N ASP A 76 -13.71 15.90 -14.94
CA ASP A 76 -14.26 16.78 -15.98
C ASP A 76 -13.31 16.87 -17.17
N ARG A 77 -13.59 16.10 -18.21
CA ARG A 77 -12.73 16.05 -19.42
C ARG A 77 -12.75 17.34 -20.26
N ASN A 78 -13.55 18.34 -19.90
CA ASN A 78 -13.48 19.65 -20.53
C ASN A 78 -12.45 20.56 -19.86
N ASP A 79 -12.05 20.23 -18.63
CA ASP A 79 -10.92 20.85 -17.96
C ASP A 79 -9.62 20.16 -18.42
N GLU A 80 -8.58 20.96 -18.70
CA GLU A 80 -7.33 20.47 -19.28
C GLU A 80 -6.55 19.59 -18.30
N ASP A 81 -6.55 19.96 -17.01
CA ASP A 81 -5.81 19.24 -15.97
C ASP A 81 -6.50 17.89 -15.69
N ASP A 82 -7.82 17.88 -15.56
CA ASP A 82 -8.61 16.65 -15.39
C ASP A 82 -8.53 15.71 -16.61
N ALA A 83 -8.45 16.26 -17.83
CA ALA A 83 -8.27 15.47 -19.03
C ALA A 83 -6.88 14.80 -19.09
N GLU A 84 -5.80 15.53 -18.76
CA GLU A 84 -4.45 14.96 -18.66
C GLU A 84 -4.41 13.85 -17.58
N HIS A 85 -4.97 14.12 -16.41
CA HIS A 85 -4.99 13.16 -15.31
C HIS A 85 -5.79 11.89 -15.66
N TYR A 86 -6.92 12.04 -16.34
CA TYR A 86 -7.68 10.91 -16.86
C TYR A 86 -6.83 10.02 -17.78
N GLU A 87 -6.12 10.62 -18.75
CA GLU A 87 -5.26 9.89 -19.69
C GLU A 87 -4.13 9.15 -18.96
N ASP A 88 -3.54 9.79 -17.96
CA ASP A 88 -2.48 9.21 -17.14
C ASP A 88 -2.97 8.01 -16.33
N ILE A 89 -4.14 8.12 -15.68
CA ILE A 89 -4.77 6.99 -14.97
C ILE A 89 -5.05 5.84 -15.95
N GLN A 90 -5.64 6.10 -17.12
CA GLN A 90 -5.92 5.04 -18.10
C GLN A 90 -4.65 4.34 -18.59
N ALA A 91 -3.57 5.10 -18.80
CA ALA A 91 -2.27 4.55 -19.19
C ALA A 91 -1.69 3.62 -18.11
N VAL A 92 -1.77 4.03 -16.84
CA VAL A 92 -1.35 3.20 -15.70
C VAL A 92 -2.18 1.93 -15.63
N LEU A 93 -3.51 2.03 -15.59
CA LEU A 93 -4.38 0.88 -15.39
C LEU A 93 -4.27 -0.14 -16.53
N SER A 94 -4.26 0.33 -17.78
CA SER A 94 -4.10 -0.55 -18.94
C SER A 94 -2.72 -1.22 -18.99
N GLY A 95 -1.67 -0.53 -18.53
CA GLY A 95 -0.34 -1.10 -18.45
C GLY A 95 -0.19 -2.09 -17.29
N VAL A 96 -0.79 -1.81 -16.12
CA VAL A 96 -0.85 -2.74 -14.99
C VAL A 96 -1.51 -4.04 -15.42
N GLN A 97 -2.67 -3.99 -16.07
CA GLN A 97 -3.37 -5.18 -16.58
C GLN A 97 -2.49 -6.05 -17.49
N LYS A 98 -1.61 -5.44 -18.29
CA LYS A 98 -0.68 -6.18 -19.17
C LYS A 98 0.45 -6.88 -18.43
N ILE A 99 0.93 -6.30 -17.32
CA ILE A 99 2.06 -6.84 -16.55
C ILE A 99 1.63 -7.78 -15.43
N LEU A 100 0.36 -7.74 -14.99
CA LEU A 100 -0.14 -8.60 -13.90
C LEU A 100 0.14 -10.09 -14.13
N PRO A 101 -0.13 -10.69 -15.31
CA PRO A 101 0.05 -12.13 -15.51
C PRO A 101 1.52 -12.57 -15.48
N SER A 102 2.45 -11.69 -15.87
CA SER A 102 3.88 -12.00 -15.85
C SER A 102 4.52 -11.74 -14.49
N LEU A 103 3.97 -10.79 -13.72
CA LEU A 103 4.50 -10.41 -12.42
C LEU A 103 3.97 -11.31 -11.30
N PHE A 104 2.72 -11.75 -11.39
CA PHE A 104 2.07 -12.61 -10.39
C PHE A 104 1.77 -13.98 -11.00
N GLN A 105 2.72 -14.90 -10.86
CA GLN A 105 2.65 -16.29 -11.32
C GLN A 105 2.36 -17.26 -10.17
N GLU A 106 1.57 -16.81 -9.21
CA GLU A 106 1.32 -17.52 -7.95
C GLU A 106 0.42 -18.74 -8.15
N ASP A 107 0.71 -19.83 -7.42
CA ASP A 107 -0.20 -20.98 -7.28
C ASP A 107 -1.46 -20.57 -6.49
N GLU A 108 -2.58 -21.26 -6.70
CA GLU A 108 -3.86 -20.97 -6.01
C GLU A 108 -3.79 -21.09 -4.47
N ASN A 109 -2.70 -21.65 -3.91
CA ASN A 109 -2.51 -21.92 -2.48
C ASN A 109 -1.33 -21.18 -1.85
N VAL A 110 -0.99 -19.97 -2.32
CA VAL A 110 0.06 -19.17 -1.67
C VAL A 110 -0.35 -18.84 -0.22
N PRO A 111 0.51 -19.12 0.78
CA PRO A 111 0.22 -18.74 2.17
C PRO A 111 0.04 -17.24 2.26
N THR A 112 -0.93 -16.80 3.06
CA THR A 112 -1.18 -15.39 3.29
C THR A 112 -0.81 -14.98 4.69
N ILE A 113 -0.42 -13.73 4.85
CA ILE A 113 0.15 -13.17 6.05
C ILE A 113 -0.76 -12.04 6.53
N LEU A 114 -1.05 -12.02 7.83
CA LEU A 114 -1.74 -10.90 8.45
C LEU A 114 -0.89 -9.64 8.32
N CYS A 115 -1.45 -8.58 7.76
CA CYS A 115 -0.83 -7.28 7.72
C CYS A 115 -1.84 -6.19 8.12
N ASN A 116 -1.36 -5.21 8.89
CA ASN A 116 -2.06 -3.95 9.10
C ASN A 116 -1.50 -2.94 8.08
N ARG A 117 -2.37 -2.48 7.17
CA ARG A 117 -1.98 -1.57 6.08
C ARG A 117 -1.95 -0.10 6.51
N ASP A 118 -2.47 0.24 7.69
CA ASP A 118 -2.57 1.60 8.20
C ASP A 118 -1.92 1.79 9.58
N ILE A 119 -0.64 1.41 9.66
CA ILE A 119 0.21 1.81 10.79
C ILE A 119 0.71 3.24 10.56
N SER A 120 -0.16 4.22 10.82
CA SER A 120 0.12 5.66 10.78
C SER A 120 0.46 6.22 12.17
N THR A 121 0.96 7.45 12.26
CA THR A 121 1.23 8.10 13.57
C THR A 121 -0.02 8.26 14.42
N SER A 122 -1.19 8.40 13.79
CA SER A 122 -2.48 8.53 14.47
C SER A 122 -2.98 7.21 15.08
N ASN A 123 -2.49 6.08 14.56
CA ASN A 123 -2.90 4.73 14.98
C ASN A 123 -1.89 4.05 15.92
N VAL A 124 -0.80 4.74 16.27
CA VAL A 124 0.24 4.26 17.19
C VAL A 124 0.15 5.01 18.50
N LEU A 125 -0.21 4.31 19.58
CA LEU A 125 -0.24 4.85 20.93
C LEU A 125 1.08 4.55 21.63
N VAL A 126 1.67 5.57 22.24
CA VAL A 126 2.91 5.46 23.02
C VAL A 126 2.71 5.94 24.46
N THR A 127 3.50 5.40 25.38
CA THR A 127 3.58 5.89 26.77
C THR A 127 4.29 7.25 26.81
N PRO A 128 4.22 8.00 27.94
CA PRO A 128 4.98 9.23 28.11
C PRO A 128 6.50 9.05 27.95
N ASP A 129 7.01 7.84 28.20
CA ASP A 129 8.42 7.49 28.06
C ASP A 129 8.81 7.12 26.61
N GLY A 130 7.82 7.10 25.69
CA GLY A 130 8.02 6.80 24.27
C GLY A 130 7.91 5.32 23.91
N ASP A 131 7.52 4.46 24.83
CA ASP A 131 7.32 3.03 24.56
C ASP A 131 5.99 2.78 23.82
N LEU A 132 6.00 1.85 22.87
CA LEU A 132 4.79 1.39 22.19
C LEU A 132 3.80 0.80 23.20
N PHE A 133 2.64 1.44 23.32
CA PHE A 133 1.54 1.00 24.18
C PHE A 133 0.55 0.11 23.42
N SER A 134 0.06 0.57 22.26
CA SER A 134 -0.90 -0.17 21.44
C SER A 134 -0.93 0.34 20.00
N ILE A 135 -1.36 -0.52 19.07
CA ILE A 135 -1.78 -0.13 17.73
C ILE A 135 -3.29 -0.27 17.65
N VAL A 136 -3.96 0.80 17.21
CA VAL A 136 -5.41 0.86 17.06
C VAL A 136 -5.80 0.82 15.59
N ASP A 137 -7.10 0.89 15.33
CA ASP A 137 -7.68 1.00 13.99
C ASP A 137 -7.32 -0.17 13.05
N TRP A 138 -7.90 -1.34 13.38
CA TRP A 138 -7.60 -2.60 12.68
C TRP A 138 -8.49 -2.85 11.46
N GLU A 139 -9.32 -1.88 11.06
CA GLU A 139 -10.28 -2.06 9.96
C GLU A 139 -9.60 -2.29 8.59
N CYS A 140 -8.35 -1.83 8.45
CA CYS A 140 -7.52 -2.00 7.26
C CYS A 140 -6.66 -3.28 7.27
N CYS A 141 -6.93 -4.22 8.18
CA CYS A 141 -6.18 -5.48 8.24
C CYS A 141 -6.65 -6.48 7.18
N ALA A 142 -5.68 -7.15 6.56
CA ALA A 142 -5.94 -8.16 5.55
C ALA A 142 -4.88 -9.27 5.60
N PHE A 143 -5.29 -10.45 5.15
CA PHE A 143 -4.39 -11.55 4.80
C PHE A 143 -3.95 -11.37 3.36
N LEU A 144 -2.66 -11.12 3.15
CA LEU A 144 -2.09 -10.90 1.82
C LEU A 144 -0.94 -11.87 1.57
N PRO A 145 -0.67 -12.22 0.29
CA PRO A 145 0.54 -12.95 -0.02
C PRO A 145 1.77 -12.17 0.49
N PRO A 146 2.89 -12.85 0.82
CA PRO A 146 4.09 -12.21 1.37
C PRO A 146 4.57 -11.06 0.47
N SER A 147 4.41 -11.21 -0.83
CA SER A 147 4.76 -10.20 -1.83
C SER A 147 4.12 -8.84 -1.59
N LEU A 148 2.87 -8.82 -1.09
CA LEU A 148 2.09 -7.61 -0.83
C LEU A 148 1.99 -7.26 0.66
N ALA A 149 2.17 -8.22 1.57
CA ALA A 149 2.18 -8.00 3.02
C ALA A 149 3.46 -7.30 3.52
N THR A 150 4.57 -7.42 2.76
CA THR A 150 5.87 -6.83 3.13
C THR A 150 5.97 -5.34 2.80
N GLN A 151 5.28 -4.48 3.54
CA GLN A 151 5.30 -3.03 3.31
C GLN A 151 6.08 -2.28 4.40
N ILE A 152 6.56 -1.09 4.05
CA ILE A 152 7.02 -0.10 5.01
C ILE A 152 5.78 0.51 5.69
N SER A 153 5.82 0.66 7.02
CA SER A 153 4.75 1.28 7.80
C SER A 153 4.41 2.68 7.30
N HIS A 154 3.12 3.06 7.34
CA HIS A 154 2.62 4.28 6.72
C HIS A 154 3.34 5.54 7.22
N PHE A 155 3.60 5.65 8.52
CA PHE A 155 4.32 6.80 9.08
C PHE A 155 5.78 6.96 8.58
N LEU A 156 6.37 5.92 7.99
CA LEU A 156 7.71 5.93 7.40
C LEU A 156 7.68 6.17 5.88
N LYS A 157 6.50 6.30 5.27
CA LYS A 157 6.36 6.71 3.86
C LYS A 157 6.61 8.21 3.74
N GLY A 158 6.99 8.64 2.54
CA GLY A 158 7.32 10.05 2.26
C GLY A 158 8.63 10.20 1.46
N PRO A 159 8.88 11.41 0.92
CA PRO A 159 9.99 11.63 -0.01
C PRO A 159 11.33 11.36 0.66
N GLN A 160 12.28 10.81 -0.11
CA GLN A 160 13.64 10.60 0.35
C GLN A 160 14.38 11.93 0.48
N HIS A 161 15.06 12.13 1.61
CA HIS A 161 15.84 13.32 1.88
C HIS A 161 17.14 12.94 2.60
N ASP A 162 18.21 12.70 1.85
CA ASP A 162 19.45 12.13 2.41
C ASP A 162 20.33 13.14 3.14
N VAL A 163 20.13 14.42 2.84
CA VAL A 163 20.95 15.53 3.36
C VAL A 163 20.29 16.09 4.62
N LEU A 164 21.03 16.19 5.71
CA LEU A 164 20.56 16.87 6.91
C LEU A 164 20.33 18.35 6.57
N PRO A 165 19.12 18.91 6.76
CA PRO A 165 18.89 20.32 6.50
C PRO A 165 19.76 21.18 7.42
N ALA A 166 20.27 22.28 6.88
CA ALA A 166 21.03 23.24 7.68
C ALA A 166 20.13 23.90 8.72
N PHE A 167 20.65 24.06 9.95
CA PHE A 167 19.90 24.74 11.00
C PHE A 167 19.55 26.17 10.56
N PRO A 168 18.28 26.57 10.62
CA PRO A 168 17.83 27.85 10.10
C PRO A 168 18.21 28.97 11.08
N ALA A 169 18.29 30.21 10.58
CA ALA A 169 18.39 31.38 11.45
C ALA A 169 17.13 31.58 12.31
N ASP A 170 15.98 31.12 11.80
CA ASP A 170 14.71 31.09 12.50
C ASP A 170 14.32 29.65 12.84
N ALA A 171 14.45 29.29 14.12
CA ALA A 171 14.11 27.97 14.63
C ALA A 171 12.62 27.61 14.52
N SER A 172 11.75 28.57 14.21
CA SER A 172 10.32 28.36 13.95
C SER A 172 9.98 28.12 12.47
N SER A 173 11.00 28.02 11.59
CA SER A 173 10.79 27.77 10.17
C SER A 173 10.10 26.43 9.91
N ASP A 174 8.86 26.48 9.41
CA ASP A 174 8.11 25.30 8.99
C ASP A 174 8.83 24.54 7.87
N VAL A 175 9.45 25.25 6.93
CA VAL A 175 10.25 24.66 5.84
C VAL A 175 11.40 23.81 6.39
N TYR A 176 12.08 24.29 7.43
CA TYR A 176 13.13 23.51 8.09
C TYR A 176 12.55 22.29 8.82
N ARG A 177 11.45 22.46 9.56
CA ARG A 177 10.77 21.36 10.26
C ARG A 177 10.36 20.25 9.31
N GLU A 178 9.74 20.59 8.17
CA GLU A 178 9.36 19.61 7.15
C GLU A 178 10.58 18.92 6.53
N ALA A 179 11.64 19.67 6.21
CA ALA A 179 12.86 19.10 5.67
C ALA A 179 13.53 18.14 6.68
N LEU A 180 13.53 18.51 7.96
CA LEU A 180 14.08 17.69 9.03
C LEU A 180 13.26 16.42 9.21
N GLU A 181 11.94 16.53 9.25
CA GLU A 181 11.04 15.37 9.33
C GLU A 181 11.24 14.41 8.14
N ARG A 182 11.40 14.93 6.91
CA ARG A 182 11.70 14.11 5.72
C ARG A 182 13.05 13.39 5.84
N TYR A 183 14.06 14.07 6.36
CA TYR A 183 15.38 13.47 6.62
C TYR A 183 15.28 12.38 7.69
N GLU A 184 14.64 12.67 8.82
CA GLU A 184 14.46 11.72 9.93
C GLU A 184 13.66 10.48 9.48
N LYS A 185 12.56 10.67 8.74
CA LYS A 185 11.81 9.55 8.15
C LYS A 185 12.65 8.71 7.19
N THR A 186 13.54 9.33 6.42
CA THR A 186 14.47 8.61 5.53
C THR A 186 15.40 7.71 6.35
N ARG A 187 16.01 8.24 7.41
CA ARG A 187 16.90 7.46 8.30
C ARG A 187 16.16 6.37 9.07
N LEU A 188 14.96 6.68 9.56
CA LEU A 188 14.12 5.71 10.25
C LEU A 188 13.67 4.58 9.33
N ARG A 189 13.45 4.84 8.05
CA ARG A 189 13.11 3.82 7.05
C ARG A 189 14.27 2.87 6.81
N GLU A 190 15.49 3.39 6.65
CA GLU A 190 16.71 2.57 6.53
C GLU A 190 16.83 1.65 7.75
N PHE A 191 16.76 2.23 8.95
CA PHE A 191 16.82 1.49 10.19
C PHE A 191 15.67 0.47 10.34
N PHE A 192 14.45 0.81 9.92
CA PHE A 192 13.31 -0.11 9.94
C PHE A 192 13.56 -1.33 9.06
N VAL A 193 14.04 -1.12 7.83
CA VAL A 193 14.31 -2.22 6.89
C VAL A 193 15.43 -3.11 7.41
N GLU A 194 16.51 -2.52 7.94
CA GLU A 194 17.61 -3.27 8.56
C GLU A 194 17.13 -4.08 9.77
N GLU A 195 16.36 -3.45 10.66
CA GLU A 195 15.84 -4.09 11.85
C GLU A 195 14.85 -5.22 11.49
N MET A 196 13.93 -4.99 10.55
CA MET A 196 13.03 -6.01 10.04
C MET A 196 13.77 -7.20 9.44
N ALA A 197 14.82 -6.95 8.63
CA ALA A 197 15.64 -8.01 8.07
C ALA A 197 16.42 -8.79 9.15
N ARG A 198 16.77 -8.13 10.26
CA ARG A 198 17.42 -8.77 11.42
C ARG A 198 16.45 -9.63 12.23
N VAL A 199 15.28 -9.10 12.59
CA VAL A 199 14.31 -9.80 13.46
C VAL A 199 13.47 -10.83 12.71
N GLU A 200 13.25 -10.62 11.41
CA GLU A 200 12.49 -11.51 10.53
C GLU A 200 13.17 -11.63 9.15
N PRO A 201 14.23 -12.44 9.01
CA PRO A 201 14.99 -12.56 7.76
C PRO A 201 14.15 -12.99 6.56
N ARG A 202 13.05 -13.72 6.76
CA ARG A 202 12.13 -14.07 5.67
C ARG A 202 11.45 -12.82 5.11
N TRP A 203 11.04 -11.90 5.98
CA TRP A 203 10.49 -10.61 5.56
C TRP A 203 11.51 -9.85 4.70
N GLY A 204 12.78 -9.77 5.14
CA GLY A 204 13.83 -9.06 4.39
C GLY A 204 14.06 -9.62 2.99
N ARG A 205 14.10 -10.95 2.85
CA ARG A 205 14.23 -11.60 1.52
C ARG A 205 13.05 -11.32 0.61
N VAL A 206 11.83 -11.45 1.12
CA VAL A 206 10.62 -11.17 0.36
C VAL A 206 10.57 -9.69 -0.02
N PHE A 207 10.87 -8.80 0.92
CA PHE A 207 10.91 -7.36 0.69
C PHE A 207 11.85 -6.99 -0.47
N GLU A 208 13.04 -7.57 -0.54
CA GLU A 208 13.96 -7.29 -1.65
C GLU A 208 13.43 -7.86 -2.98
N GLN A 209 12.95 -9.11 -2.97
CA GLN A 209 12.57 -9.84 -4.20
C GLN A 209 11.25 -9.35 -4.83
N THR A 210 10.30 -8.88 -4.01
CA THR A 210 8.94 -8.55 -4.48
C THR A 210 8.70 -7.06 -4.67
N ARG A 211 9.76 -6.25 -4.75
CA ARG A 211 9.69 -4.78 -4.92
C ARG A 211 8.72 -4.35 -6.02
N LYS A 212 8.80 -4.98 -7.19
CA LYS A 212 7.92 -4.67 -8.33
C LYS A 212 6.45 -5.00 -8.07
N MET A 213 6.17 -6.09 -7.36
CA MET A 213 4.81 -6.48 -6.99
C MET A 213 4.16 -5.46 -6.05
N ARG A 214 4.93 -4.91 -5.10
CA ARG A 214 4.46 -3.85 -4.21
C ARG A 214 4.21 -2.53 -4.94
N ASP A 215 5.09 -2.18 -5.88
CA ASP A 215 4.94 -0.97 -6.69
C ASP A 215 3.65 -1.00 -7.54
N VAL A 216 3.16 -2.18 -7.96
CA VAL A 216 1.84 -2.29 -8.60
C VAL A 216 0.73 -1.79 -7.70
N VAL A 217 0.75 -2.15 -6.41
CA VAL A 217 -0.26 -1.70 -5.45
C VAL A 217 -0.19 -0.19 -5.25
N VAL A 218 1.02 0.38 -5.17
CA VAL A 218 1.20 1.84 -5.10
C VAL A 218 0.61 2.52 -6.34
N ALA A 219 0.89 2.00 -7.54
CA ALA A 219 0.41 2.55 -8.81
C ALA A 219 -1.12 2.60 -8.92
N ILE A 220 -1.84 1.61 -8.35
CA ILE A 220 -3.30 1.51 -8.46
C ILE A 220 -4.05 2.11 -7.26
N GLU A 221 -3.37 2.45 -6.15
CA GLU A 221 -4.01 3.01 -4.96
C GLU A 221 -3.83 4.52 -4.81
N HIS A 222 -2.87 5.13 -5.53
CA HIS A 222 -2.59 6.57 -5.45
C HIS A 222 -2.95 7.31 -6.74
N PHE A 223 -4.04 6.89 -7.39
CA PHE A 223 -4.52 7.51 -8.63
C PHE A 223 -5.04 8.94 -8.44
N GLU A 224 -5.29 9.37 -7.21
CA GLU A 224 -5.75 10.73 -6.89
C GLU A 224 -4.60 11.75 -6.89
N ASN A 225 -3.33 11.30 -6.90
CA ASN A 225 -2.15 12.17 -6.84
C ASN A 225 -1.48 12.25 -8.22
N ASP A 226 -1.66 13.36 -8.93
CA ASP A 226 -1.20 13.59 -10.29
C ASP A 226 0.30 13.30 -10.49
N VAL A 227 1.13 13.71 -9.52
CA VAL A 227 2.58 13.50 -9.58
C VAL A 227 2.91 12.01 -9.49
N LEU A 228 2.28 11.30 -8.56
CA LEU A 228 2.46 9.86 -8.42
C LEU A 228 1.93 9.09 -9.63
N VAL A 229 0.81 9.52 -10.23
CA VAL A 229 0.26 8.89 -11.44
C VAL A 229 1.22 9.07 -12.62
N LYS A 230 1.79 10.27 -12.81
CA LYS A 230 2.81 10.52 -13.83
C LYS A 230 4.02 9.60 -13.67
N TRP A 231 4.50 9.41 -12.44
CA TRP A 231 5.58 8.46 -12.14
C TRP A 231 5.17 7.00 -12.32
N ALA A 232 3.96 6.63 -11.92
CA ALA A 232 3.40 5.31 -12.14
C ALA A 232 3.30 5.00 -13.63
N ARG A 233 2.90 5.96 -14.46
CA ARG A 233 2.82 5.84 -15.92
C ARG A 233 4.19 5.53 -16.52
N GLU A 234 5.23 6.26 -16.12
CA GLU A 234 6.60 5.99 -16.56
C GLU A 234 7.10 4.61 -16.10
N TRP A 235 6.82 4.26 -14.85
CA TRP A 235 7.22 2.98 -14.26
C TRP A 235 6.55 1.78 -14.98
N VAL A 236 5.23 1.84 -15.16
CA VAL A 236 4.46 0.82 -15.87
C VAL A 236 4.90 0.74 -17.34
N GLY A 237 5.11 1.89 -18.00
CA GLY A 237 5.60 1.95 -19.37
C GLY A 237 6.98 1.30 -19.56
N ALA A 238 7.87 1.41 -18.57
CA ALA A 238 9.15 0.70 -18.57
C ALA A 238 8.94 -0.83 -18.51
N LEU A 239 8.08 -1.32 -17.62
CA LEU A 239 7.82 -2.75 -17.48
C LEU A 239 7.11 -3.36 -18.71
N VAL A 240 6.13 -2.66 -19.28
CA VAL A 240 5.48 -3.07 -20.53
C VAL A 240 6.50 -3.18 -21.67
N ALA A 241 7.47 -2.26 -21.71
CA ALA A 241 8.58 -2.29 -22.66
C ALA A 241 9.71 -3.28 -22.28
N ARG A 242 9.54 -4.09 -21.21
CA ARG A 242 10.54 -5.03 -20.68
C ARG A 242 11.87 -4.36 -20.29
N ARG A 243 11.80 -3.13 -19.80
CA ARG A 243 12.94 -2.36 -19.27
C ARG A 243 12.82 -2.24 -17.75
N GLU A 244 13.96 -2.05 -17.09
CA GLU A 244 13.97 -1.74 -15.66
C GLU A 244 13.50 -0.29 -15.41
N PRO A 245 12.54 -0.06 -14.49
CA PRO A 245 12.16 1.28 -14.08
C PRO A 245 13.32 2.02 -13.40
N LYS A 246 13.43 3.33 -13.64
CA LYS A 246 14.50 4.16 -13.07
C LYS A 246 14.39 4.33 -11.54
N LYS A 247 13.16 4.31 -11.01
CA LYS A 247 12.85 4.52 -9.58
C LYS A 247 11.75 3.53 -9.17
N SER A 248 11.75 3.10 -7.91
CA SER A 248 10.57 2.43 -7.34
C SER A 248 9.47 3.44 -7.10
N LEU A 249 8.22 2.99 -7.17
CA LEU A 249 7.10 3.78 -6.67
C LEU A 249 7.08 3.80 -5.13
N GLY A 250 7.38 2.69 -4.45
CA GLY A 250 7.44 2.64 -2.98
C GLY A 250 8.60 3.42 -2.33
N ALA A 251 9.59 3.83 -3.12
CA ALA A 251 10.69 4.71 -2.68
C ALA A 251 10.38 6.19 -2.90
N VAL A 252 9.35 6.46 -3.71
CA VAL A 252 8.97 7.77 -4.13
C VAL A 252 7.77 8.13 -3.28
N GLY A 253 8.06 8.86 -2.20
CA GLY A 253 7.11 9.18 -1.15
C GLY A 253 5.75 9.61 -1.66
N THR A 254 4.72 8.99 -1.11
CA THR A 254 3.37 9.51 -1.15
C THR A 254 3.33 10.70 -0.21
N GLY A 255 3.62 11.87 -0.77
CA GLY A 255 3.50 13.18 -0.11
C GLY A 255 2.16 13.80 -0.40
#